data_AF-K1JQM4-F1
#
_entry.id   AF-K1JQM4-F1
#
_cell.length_a   1.000
_cell.length_b   1.000
_cell.length_c   1.000
_cell.angle_alpha   90.00
_cell.angle_beta   90.00
_cell.angle_gamma   90.00
#
_symmetry.space_group_name_H-M   'P 1'
#
loop_
_entity.id
_entity.type
_entity.pdbx_description
1 polymer ?
#
loop_
_entity_poly.entity_id
_entity_poly.type
_entity_poly.pdbx_seq_one_letter_code
_entity_poly.pdbx_strand_id
1 'polypeptide(L)'
;MKLRSLLMVGALLLGGCAVNPYGGTQAPVSEPDQPVSQPDKPVTKPDSGDVQPKPVAPTALAQAMADLFVQAPEVRELAQTGQPVLLLTPPQNGTGEPVDTRAMAAAMSKRIQSKSGFHFVDPGQVAAITGQLEYQQGRMNPASLVRLGRQTGAGYMLYGDLVAQGSRYRLSMTLMELRSGELIWSGSRSASH
;
A
#
# COMPACT_ATOMS: atom_id res chain seq x y z
N MET A 1 39.86 -15.50 -43.26
CA MET A 1 38.64 -15.49 -44.11
C MET A 1 38.49 -16.85 -44.78
N LYS A 2 37.25 -17.35 -44.85
CA LYS A 2 36.75 -18.69 -45.28
C LYS A 2 36.77 -19.77 -44.18
N LEU A 3 35.58 -20.24 -43.76
CA LEU A 3 34.96 -21.48 -44.27
C LEU A 3 33.54 -21.67 -43.66
N ARG A 4 32.50 -21.45 -44.47
CA ARG A 4 31.45 -22.40 -44.93
C ARG A 4 30.32 -22.74 -43.95
N SER A 5 29.14 -22.23 -44.32
CA SER A 5 27.81 -22.67 -43.92
C SER A 5 27.60 -24.16 -44.12
N LEU A 6 26.91 -24.78 -43.17
CA LEU A 6 26.12 -25.99 -43.38
C LEU A 6 24.75 -25.78 -42.74
N LEU A 7 23.72 -25.85 -43.59
CA LEU A 7 22.32 -26.02 -43.23
C LEU A 7 22.15 -27.36 -42.51
N MET A 8 21.37 -27.37 -41.43
CA MET A 8 20.69 -28.56 -40.92
C MET A 8 19.24 -28.18 -40.62
N VAL A 9 18.35 -28.69 -41.46
CA VAL A 9 16.90 -28.70 -41.26
C VAL A 9 16.60 -29.75 -40.19
N GLY A 10 16.02 -29.32 -39.07
CA GLY A 10 15.54 -30.21 -38.02
C GLY A 10 14.06 -29.91 -37.74
N ALA A 11 13.17 -30.71 -38.33
CA ALA A 11 11.77 -30.76 -37.94
C ALA A 11 11.67 -31.56 -36.63
N LEU A 12 11.21 -30.92 -35.55
CA LEU A 12 10.89 -31.59 -34.29
C LEU A 12 9.43 -31.33 -33.95
N LEU A 13 8.75 -32.45 -33.77
CA LEU A 13 7.32 -32.62 -33.66
C LEU A 13 6.77 -31.99 -32.37
N LEU A 14 5.61 -31.36 -32.51
CA LEU A 14 4.73 -30.92 -31.44
C LEU A 14 4.32 -32.13 -30.58
N GLY A 15 4.70 -32.11 -29.30
CA GLY A 15 4.25 -33.05 -28.28
C GLY A 15 4.08 -32.33 -26.96
N GLY A 16 2.99 -31.55 -26.83
CA GLY A 16 2.60 -30.91 -25.58
C GLY A 16 2.02 -31.94 -24.62
N CYS A 17 2.76 -32.29 -23.57
CA CYS A 17 2.20 -33.00 -22.42
C CYS A 17 1.56 -31.98 -21.47
N ALA A 18 0.24 -31.81 -21.56
CA ALA A 18 -0.54 -31.18 -20.50
C ALA A 18 -0.70 -32.21 -19.35
N VAL A 19 0.08 -32.05 -18.28
CA VAL A 19 -0.16 -32.74 -17.02
C VAL A 19 -1.22 -31.95 -16.25
N ASN A 20 -2.42 -32.52 -16.13
CA ASN A 20 -3.48 -31.99 -15.28
C ASN A 20 -3.44 -32.75 -13.95
N PRO A 21 -3.04 -32.13 -12.82
CA PRO A 21 -2.87 -32.84 -11.56
C PRO A 21 -4.17 -33.05 -10.76
N TYR A 22 -5.33 -32.74 -11.33
CA TYR A 22 -6.62 -32.90 -10.65
C TYR A 22 -7.48 -33.98 -11.31
N GLY A 23 -7.03 -35.23 -11.20
CA GLY A 23 -7.84 -36.43 -11.44
C GLY A 23 -8.27 -37.04 -10.11
N GLY A 24 -9.27 -36.44 -9.46
CA GLY A 24 -9.89 -36.99 -8.25
C GLY A 24 -11.17 -37.74 -8.61
N THR A 25 -11.18 -39.04 -8.33
CA THR A 25 -12.35 -39.94 -8.43
C THR A 25 -13.54 -39.36 -7.69
N GLN A 26 -14.68 -39.21 -8.36
CA GLN A 26 -15.94 -38.85 -7.69
C GLN A 26 -16.43 -40.08 -6.91
N ALA A 27 -16.52 -39.95 -5.58
CA ALA A 27 -17.23 -40.91 -4.74
C ALA A 27 -18.74 -40.87 -5.07
N PRO A 28 -19.46 -42.00 -4.99
CA PRO A 28 -20.84 -42.08 -5.44
C PRO A 28 -21.77 -41.27 -4.54
N VAL A 29 -22.60 -40.44 -5.17
CA VAL A 29 -23.69 -39.70 -4.52
C VAL A 29 -24.78 -40.70 -4.12
N SER A 30 -25.11 -40.73 -2.83
CA SER A 30 -26.34 -41.35 -2.31
C SER A 30 -27.15 -40.25 -1.62
N GLU A 31 -28.41 -40.10 -2.00
CA GLU A 31 -29.39 -39.17 -1.42
C GLU A 31 -30.59 -40.02 -0.95
N PRO A 32 -31.49 -39.52 -0.08
CA PRO A 32 -31.33 -39.28 1.36
C PRO A 32 -32.33 -40.15 2.15
N ASP A 33 -32.07 -40.44 3.43
CA ASP A 33 -33.14 -40.96 4.31
C ASP A 33 -33.10 -40.31 5.71
N GLN A 34 -34.21 -39.63 5.98
CA GLN A 34 -34.78 -39.25 7.29
C GLN A 34 -34.29 -37.99 8.02
N PRO A 35 -35.22 -37.28 8.70
CA PRO A 35 -35.01 -35.91 9.18
C PRO A 35 -34.22 -35.93 10.49
N VAL A 36 -33.09 -35.23 10.52
CA VAL A 36 -32.32 -35.06 11.75
C VAL A 36 -32.99 -33.97 12.60
N SER A 37 -33.66 -34.38 13.67
CA SER A 37 -34.11 -33.50 14.75
C SER A 37 -32.90 -32.80 15.37
N GLN A 38 -32.93 -31.47 15.42
CA GLN A 38 -31.91 -30.65 16.08
C GLN A 38 -32.07 -30.75 17.61
N PRO A 39 -31.02 -31.05 18.38
CA PRO A 39 -31.00 -30.76 19.81
C PRO A 39 -30.65 -29.28 20.02
N ASP A 40 -31.58 -28.50 20.59
CA ASP A 40 -31.34 -27.16 21.10
C ASP A 40 -30.23 -27.19 22.17
N LYS A 41 -28.99 -26.89 21.76
CA LYS A 41 -27.97 -26.41 22.69
C LYS A 41 -28.02 -24.89 22.70
N PRO A 42 -28.11 -24.24 23.88
CA PRO A 42 -28.09 -22.78 23.94
C PRO A 42 -26.78 -22.28 23.33
N VAL A 43 -26.87 -21.42 22.32
CA VAL A 43 -25.72 -20.69 21.78
C VAL A 43 -25.23 -19.76 22.90
N THR A 44 -24.12 -20.12 23.52
CA THR A 44 -23.39 -19.21 24.40
C THR A 44 -22.99 -18.00 23.56
N LYS A 45 -23.57 -16.85 23.90
CA LYS A 45 -23.26 -15.53 23.35
C LYS A 45 -21.74 -15.32 23.29
N PRO A 46 -21.15 -14.84 22.18
CA PRO A 46 -19.75 -14.47 22.15
C PRO A 46 -19.49 -13.42 23.24
N ASP A 47 -18.54 -13.75 24.10
CA ASP A 47 -17.99 -12.87 25.12
C ASP A 47 -17.59 -11.55 24.45
N SER A 48 -18.31 -10.49 24.80
CA SER A 48 -17.98 -9.12 24.38
C SER A 48 -16.82 -8.66 25.26
N GLY A 49 -15.63 -9.21 25.01
CA GLY A 49 -14.41 -8.70 25.58
C GLY A 49 -14.28 -7.23 25.18
N ASP A 50 -14.18 -6.35 26.18
CA ASP A 50 -14.01 -4.92 26.00
C ASP A 50 -12.90 -4.63 24.98
N VAL A 51 -13.31 -4.23 23.76
CA VAL A 51 -12.40 -3.68 22.78
C VAL A 51 -12.00 -2.32 23.32
N GLN A 52 -10.85 -2.25 24.02
CA GLN A 52 -10.23 -0.97 24.34
C GLN A 52 -10.17 -0.15 23.04
N PRO A 53 -10.72 1.06 22.99
CA PRO A 53 -10.69 1.86 21.78
C PRO A 53 -9.22 2.13 21.44
N LYS A 54 -8.77 1.66 20.27
CA LYS A 54 -7.48 2.06 19.73
C LYS A 54 -7.39 3.59 19.73
N PRO A 55 -6.25 4.19 20.09
CA PRO A 55 -6.06 5.62 19.96
C PRO A 55 -6.49 6.10 18.57
N VAL A 56 -7.41 7.08 18.53
CA VAL A 56 -7.91 7.63 17.27
C VAL A 56 -6.77 8.33 16.55
N ALA A 57 -6.58 8.00 15.28
CA ALA A 57 -5.51 8.60 14.49
C ALA A 57 -5.65 10.14 14.41
N PRO A 58 -4.56 10.92 14.54
CA PRO A 58 -4.60 12.39 14.55
C PRO A 58 -4.82 12.96 13.13
N THR A 59 -6.00 12.75 12.56
CA THR A 59 -6.35 13.13 11.18
C THR A 59 -6.33 14.65 10.96
N ALA A 60 -6.61 15.46 11.98
CA ALA A 60 -6.47 16.91 11.92
C ALA A 60 -5.01 17.35 11.70
N LEU A 61 -4.06 16.69 12.36
CA LEU A 61 -2.62 16.92 12.14
C LEU A 61 -2.24 16.56 10.69
N ALA A 62 -2.80 15.46 10.17
CA ALA A 62 -2.60 15.02 8.80
C ALA A 62 -3.15 16.05 7.78
N GLN A 63 -4.34 16.60 8.01
CA GLN A 63 -4.92 17.66 7.17
C GLN A 63 -4.09 18.94 7.19
N ALA A 64 -3.58 19.35 8.35
CA ALA A 64 -2.69 20.51 8.47
C ALA A 64 -1.34 20.28 7.77
N MET A 65 -0.85 19.05 7.74
CA MET A 65 0.33 18.67 6.96
C MET A 65 0.06 18.72 5.45
N ALA A 66 -1.08 18.20 4.99
CA ALA A 66 -1.50 18.33 3.60
C ALA A 66 -1.65 19.80 3.16
N ASP A 67 -2.15 20.66 4.05
CA ASP A 67 -2.23 22.10 3.80
C ASP A 67 -0.86 22.75 3.67
N LEU A 68 0.12 22.36 4.52
CA LEU A 68 1.50 22.80 4.39
C LEU A 68 2.11 22.33 3.06
N PHE A 69 1.88 21.07 2.69
CA PHE A 69 2.38 20.47 1.45
C PHE A 69 1.91 21.23 0.21
N VAL A 70 0.60 21.42 0.03
CA VAL A 70 0.05 22.07 -1.18
C VAL A 70 0.36 23.57 -1.29
N GLN A 71 0.82 24.20 -0.19
CA GLN A 71 1.23 25.60 -0.18
C GLN A 71 2.70 25.81 -0.56
N ALA A 72 3.52 24.77 -0.49
CA ALA A 72 4.95 24.87 -0.80
C ALA A 72 5.16 25.25 -2.29
N PRO A 73 6.00 26.25 -2.61
CA PRO A 73 6.24 26.71 -3.98
C PRO A 73 6.60 25.58 -4.95
N GLU A 74 7.57 24.74 -4.59
CA GLU A 74 8.04 23.59 -5.36
C GLU A 74 6.92 22.57 -5.62
N VAL A 75 6.02 22.36 -4.66
CA VAL A 75 4.86 21.47 -4.82
C VAL A 75 3.80 22.08 -5.73
N ARG A 76 3.60 23.40 -5.65
CA ARG A 76 2.67 24.13 -6.52
C ARG A 76 3.12 24.14 -7.97
N GLU A 77 4.42 24.26 -8.21
CA GLU A 77 5.02 24.17 -9.53
C GLU A 77 4.80 22.77 -10.13
N LEU A 78 5.12 21.72 -9.36
CA LEU A 78 4.87 20.33 -9.77
C LEU A 78 3.40 20.06 -10.11
N ALA A 79 2.47 20.55 -9.29
CA ALA A 79 1.04 20.34 -9.48
C ALA A 79 0.50 20.99 -10.77
N GLN A 80 1.19 21.98 -11.34
CA GLN A 80 0.83 22.64 -12.59
C GLN A 80 1.36 21.92 -13.82
N THR A 81 2.40 21.09 -13.66
CA THR A 81 3.05 20.38 -14.77
C THR A 81 2.54 18.95 -14.86
N GLY A 82 1.68 18.67 -15.85
CA GLY A 82 1.50 17.30 -16.34
C GLY A 82 0.83 16.30 -15.40
N GLN A 83 -0.12 16.72 -14.56
CA GLN A 83 -0.96 15.83 -13.73
C GLN A 83 -0.13 14.81 -12.91
N PRO A 84 0.71 15.28 -11.97
CA PRO A 84 1.63 14.41 -11.26
C PRO A 84 0.90 13.32 -10.47
N VAL A 85 1.33 12.06 -10.63
CA VAL A 85 0.80 10.92 -9.87
C VAL A 85 1.61 10.74 -8.58
N LEU A 86 0.93 10.86 -7.45
CA LEU A 86 1.46 10.76 -6.11
C LEU A 86 1.14 9.40 -5.48
N LEU A 87 2.18 8.72 -5.03
CA LEU A 87 2.08 7.61 -4.08
C LEU A 87 2.19 8.18 -2.67
N LEU A 88 1.09 8.16 -1.91
CA LEU A 88 1.10 8.57 -0.51
C LEU A 88 1.02 7.34 0.38
N THR A 89 2.06 7.10 1.18
CA THR A 89 2.07 5.97 2.14
C THR A 89 1.61 6.41 3.53
N PRO A 90 0.98 5.52 4.32
CA PRO A 90 0.78 5.74 5.75
C PRO A 90 2.10 6.15 6.42
N PRO A 91 2.10 7.21 7.25
CA PRO A 91 3.26 7.52 8.07
C PRO A 91 3.66 6.32 8.93
N GLN A 92 4.96 6.06 9.02
CA GLN A 92 5.51 5.05 9.90
C GLN A 92 5.17 5.41 11.34
N ASN A 93 4.57 4.47 12.07
CA ASN A 93 4.18 4.72 13.45
C ASN A 93 5.36 4.49 14.40
N GLY A 94 5.94 5.59 14.89
CA GLY A 94 6.98 5.61 15.92
C GLY A 94 6.49 6.19 17.25
N THR A 95 5.18 6.17 17.52
CA THR A 95 4.60 6.76 18.75
C THR A 95 4.77 5.90 19.99
N GLY A 96 5.07 4.61 19.83
CA GLY A 96 5.06 3.63 20.92
C GLY A 96 3.67 3.06 21.24
N GLU A 97 2.61 3.59 20.63
CA GLU A 97 1.23 3.13 20.79
C GLU A 97 0.66 2.64 19.44
N PRO A 98 -0.37 1.76 19.45
CA PRO A 98 -0.98 1.26 18.22
C PRO A 98 -1.91 2.30 17.57
N VAL A 99 -1.31 3.28 16.87
CA VAL A 99 -2.03 4.30 16.08
C VAL A 99 -2.28 3.79 14.66
N ASP A 100 -3.52 3.89 14.19
CA ASP A 100 -3.87 3.55 12.80
C ASP A 100 -3.53 4.70 11.83
N THR A 101 -2.30 4.73 11.34
CA THR A 101 -1.82 5.79 10.44
C THR A 101 -2.43 5.72 9.02
N ARG A 102 -3.15 4.65 8.65
CA ARG A 102 -3.86 4.56 7.36
C ARG A 102 -4.94 5.63 7.24
N ALA A 103 -5.63 5.94 8.35
CA ALA A 103 -6.62 7.01 8.40
C ALA A 103 -5.98 8.40 8.15
N MET A 104 -4.73 8.61 8.60
CA MET A 104 -3.99 9.84 8.33
C MET A 104 -3.63 9.97 6.85
N ALA A 105 -3.16 8.89 6.22
CA ALA A 105 -2.90 8.86 4.79
C ALA A 105 -4.15 9.18 3.97
N ALA A 106 -5.28 8.53 4.30
CA ALA A 106 -6.56 8.82 3.63
C ALA A 106 -6.99 10.28 3.79
N ALA A 107 -6.84 10.86 4.99
CA ALA A 107 -7.15 12.26 5.24
C ALA A 107 -6.24 13.21 4.45
N MET A 108 -4.93 12.93 4.36
CA MET A 108 -4.00 13.70 3.54
C MET A 108 -4.35 13.61 2.06
N SER A 109 -4.54 12.40 1.52
CA SER A 109 -4.87 12.20 0.09
C SER A 109 -6.12 12.99 -0.29
N LYS A 110 -7.21 12.87 0.47
CA LYS A 110 -8.45 13.62 0.21
C LYS A 110 -8.21 15.13 0.26
N ARG A 111 -7.42 15.62 1.23
CA ARG A 111 -7.14 17.05 1.39
C ARG A 111 -6.30 17.60 0.24
N ILE A 112 -5.27 16.87 -0.20
CA ILE A 112 -4.41 17.25 -1.32
C ILE A 112 -5.21 17.24 -2.63
N GLN A 113 -6.00 16.19 -2.89
CA GLN A 113 -6.88 16.10 -4.07
C GLN A 113 -7.85 17.28 -4.15
N SER A 114 -8.38 17.75 -3.01
CA SER A 114 -9.30 18.89 -2.99
C SER A 114 -8.63 20.25 -3.25
N LYS A 115 -7.29 20.32 -3.25
CA LYS A 115 -6.54 21.59 -3.25
C LYS A 115 -5.46 21.70 -4.32
N SER A 116 -5.20 20.63 -5.08
CA SER A 116 -4.10 20.59 -6.04
C SER A 116 -4.43 19.68 -7.22
N GLY A 117 -3.61 19.74 -8.28
CA GLY A 117 -3.73 18.90 -9.48
C GLY A 117 -3.10 17.50 -9.37
N PHE A 118 -2.78 17.03 -8.16
CA PHE A 118 -2.19 15.70 -7.96
C PHE A 118 -3.23 14.59 -8.18
N HIS A 119 -2.84 13.59 -8.97
CA HIS A 119 -3.51 12.30 -9.04
C HIS A 119 -2.89 11.34 -8.03
N PHE A 120 -3.62 10.30 -7.65
CA PHE A 120 -3.18 9.37 -6.64
C PHE A 120 -3.20 7.94 -7.16
N VAL A 121 -2.22 7.17 -6.69
CA VAL A 121 -2.25 5.71 -6.81
C VAL A 121 -3.47 5.16 -6.08
N ASP A 122 -4.06 4.10 -6.62
CA ASP A 122 -5.19 3.41 -5.99
C ASP A 122 -4.84 2.95 -4.55
N PRO A 123 -5.67 3.25 -3.54
CA PRO A 123 -5.40 2.89 -2.16
C PRO A 123 -5.19 1.38 -1.91
N GLY A 124 -5.86 0.51 -2.67
CA GLY A 124 -5.69 -0.94 -2.57
C GLY A 124 -4.30 -1.38 -3.05
N GLN A 125 -3.79 -0.76 -4.13
CA GLN A 125 -2.42 -0.96 -4.58
C GLN A 125 -1.41 -0.44 -3.55
N VAL A 126 -1.65 0.75 -2.96
CA VAL A 126 -0.78 1.28 -1.91
C VAL A 126 -0.66 0.30 -0.75
N ALA A 127 -1.78 -0.24 -0.27
CA ALA A 127 -1.80 -1.18 0.85
C ALA A 127 -1.01 -2.48 0.56
N ALA A 128 -1.18 -3.06 -0.64
CA ALA A 128 -0.45 -4.26 -1.05
C ALA A 128 1.07 -4.04 -1.09
N ILE A 129 1.49 -2.85 -1.52
CA ILE A 129 2.89 -2.45 -1.62
C ILE A 129 3.49 -2.19 -0.24
N THR A 130 2.82 -1.41 0.60
CA THR A 130 3.35 -1.03 1.91
C THR A 130 3.51 -2.25 2.80
N GLY A 131 2.57 -3.21 2.72
CA GLY A 131 2.72 -4.49 3.41
C GLY A 131 3.97 -5.26 2.96
N GLN A 132 4.35 -5.20 1.68
CA GLN A 132 5.57 -5.84 1.19
C GLN A 132 6.86 -5.11 1.64
N LEU A 133 6.83 -3.79 1.76
CA LEU A 133 7.96 -2.99 2.23
C LEU A 133 8.24 -3.20 3.72
N GLU A 134 7.20 -3.43 4.53
CA GLU A 134 7.32 -3.75 5.96
C GLU A 134 8.11 -5.05 6.21
N TYR A 135 8.05 -6.03 5.29
CA TYR A 135 8.85 -7.26 5.39
C TYR A 135 10.36 -7.04 5.21
N GLN A 136 10.79 -5.88 4.70
CA GLN A 136 12.20 -5.57 4.44
C GLN A 136 12.74 -4.54 5.44
N GLN A 137 12.84 -4.95 6.72
CA GLN A 137 13.75 -4.38 7.73
C GLN A 137 13.76 -2.84 7.84
N GLY A 138 12.60 -2.18 7.69
CA GLY A 138 12.41 -0.76 7.96
C GLY A 138 13.21 0.22 7.07
N ARG A 139 13.86 -0.24 6.00
CA ARG A 139 14.62 0.64 5.08
C ARG A 139 14.13 0.45 3.65
N MET A 140 13.55 1.51 3.08
CA MET A 140 13.21 1.53 1.66
C MET A 140 14.47 1.53 0.80
N ASN A 141 14.73 0.41 0.12
CA ASN A 141 15.80 0.30 -0.88
C ASN A 141 15.44 1.14 -2.13
N PRO A 142 16.32 2.02 -2.64
CA PRO A 142 16.08 2.80 -3.85
C PRO A 142 15.62 1.96 -5.06
N ALA A 143 16.18 0.76 -5.26
CA ALA A 143 15.76 -0.13 -6.34
C ALA A 143 14.31 -0.61 -6.19
N SER A 144 13.83 -0.76 -4.95
CA SER A 144 12.43 -1.08 -4.66
C SER A 144 11.52 0.12 -4.92
N LEU A 145 11.97 1.34 -4.65
CA LEU A 145 11.22 2.58 -4.91
C LEU A 145 11.04 2.85 -6.41
N VAL A 146 12.08 2.64 -7.22
CA VAL A 146 11.98 2.77 -8.69
C VAL A 146 11.01 1.74 -9.26
N ARG A 147 11.11 0.47 -8.83
CA ARG A 147 10.18 -0.59 -9.26
C ARG A 147 8.74 -0.26 -8.86
N LEU A 148 8.57 0.28 -7.67
CA LEU A 148 7.30 0.72 -7.15
C LEU A 148 6.68 1.85 -8.00
N GLY A 149 7.45 2.88 -8.34
CA GLY A 149 6.98 3.93 -9.25
C GLY A 149 6.54 3.36 -10.61
N ARG A 150 7.29 2.41 -11.17
CA ARG A 150 6.92 1.73 -12.43
C ARG A 150 5.65 0.90 -12.32
N GLN A 151 5.45 0.19 -11.20
CA GLN A 151 4.27 -0.67 -10.99
C GLN A 151 2.99 0.14 -10.76
N THR A 152 3.11 1.29 -10.09
CA THR A 152 1.96 2.15 -9.71
C THR A 152 1.69 3.28 -10.68
N GLY A 153 2.63 3.56 -11.59
CA GLY A 153 2.62 4.77 -12.40
C GLY A 153 2.94 6.05 -11.61
N ALA A 154 3.33 5.93 -10.34
CA ALA A 154 3.69 7.08 -9.53
C ALA A 154 5.00 7.69 -9.99
N GLY A 155 4.97 9.01 -10.23
CA GLY A 155 6.18 9.81 -10.45
C GLY A 155 6.79 10.31 -9.14
N TYR A 156 5.95 10.42 -8.09
CA TYR A 156 6.32 10.99 -6.81
C TYR A 156 5.85 10.13 -5.66
N MET A 157 6.59 10.17 -4.55
CA MET A 157 6.22 9.51 -3.31
C MET A 157 6.25 10.47 -2.13
N LEU A 158 5.16 10.51 -1.37
CA LEU A 158 5.06 11.23 -0.12
C LEU A 158 5.02 10.22 1.04
N TYR A 159 6.06 10.22 1.86
CA TYR A 159 6.28 9.28 2.95
C TYR A 159 6.80 10.00 4.19
N GLY A 160 6.79 9.33 5.35
CA GLY A 160 7.20 9.97 6.59
C GLY A 160 6.91 9.15 7.83
N ASP A 161 6.97 9.80 8.99
CA ASP A 161 6.83 9.19 10.31
C ASP A 161 5.95 10.04 11.24
N LEU A 162 5.30 9.33 12.18
CA LEU A 162 4.56 9.91 13.30
C LEU A 162 5.26 9.49 14.60
N VAL A 163 5.72 10.46 15.38
CA VAL A 163 6.40 10.21 16.67
C VAL A 163 5.68 10.92 17.82
N ALA A 164 5.71 10.30 18.99
CA ALA A 164 5.23 10.91 20.24
C ALA A 164 6.35 11.67 20.94
N GLN A 165 6.04 12.86 21.47
CA GLN A 165 6.98 13.76 22.13
C GLN A 165 6.33 14.43 23.32
N GLY A 166 6.42 13.78 24.49
CA GLY A 166 5.60 14.14 25.63
C GLY A 166 4.12 14.07 25.26
N SER A 167 3.37 15.15 25.51
CA SER A 167 1.93 15.26 25.20
C SER A 167 1.60 15.63 23.75
N ARG A 168 2.57 15.53 22.82
CA ARG A 168 2.38 15.95 21.43
C ARG A 168 2.73 14.84 20.46
N TYR A 169 1.98 14.75 19.38
CA TYR A 169 2.42 14.07 18.17
C TYR A 169 3.19 15.03 17.27
N ARG A 170 4.25 14.53 16.63
CA ARG A 170 4.94 15.18 15.53
C ARG A 170 4.82 14.28 14.29
N LEU A 171 4.31 14.84 13.22
CA LEU A 171 4.25 14.25 11.90
C LEU A 171 5.32 14.91 11.03
N SER A 172 6.19 14.10 10.43
CA SER A 172 7.20 14.56 9.47
C SER A 172 6.98 13.85 8.14
N MET A 173 7.00 14.59 7.04
CA MET A 173 6.75 14.06 5.69
C MET A 173 7.78 14.58 4.70
N THR A 174 8.10 13.77 3.70
CA THR A 174 9.06 14.05 2.63
C THR A 174 8.47 13.64 1.28
N LEU A 175 8.59 14.52 0.30
CA LEU A 175 8.28 14.27 -1.11
C LEU A 175 9.56 13.90 -1.86
N MET A 176 9.53 12.79 -2.57
CA MET A 176 10.63 12.32 -3.41
C MET A 176 10.17 12.07 -4.84
N GLU A 177 11.00 12.45 -5.82
CA GLU A 177 10.85 12.01 -7.21
C GLU A 177 11.31 10.55 -7.35
N LEU A 178 10.43 9.66 -7.80
CA LEU A 178 10.74 8.22 -7.86
C LEU A 178 11.70 7.84 -8.98
N ARG A 179 11.95 8.72 -9.95
CA ARG A 179 12.86 8.46 -11.07
C ARG A 179 14.32 8.65 -10.66
N SER A 180 14.66 9.81 -10.09
CA SER A 180 16.03 10.13 -9.65
C SER A 180 16.30 9.79 -8.19
N GLY A 181 15.27 9.70 -7.35
CA GLY A 181 15.40 9.65 -5.90
C GLY A 181 15.63 11.02 -5.25
N GLU A 182 15.49 12.11 -6.00
CA GLU A 182 15.63 13.48 -5.49
C GLU A 182 14.54 13.81 -4.46
N LEU A 183 14.94 14.40 -3.33
CA LEU A 183 14.02 14.92 -2.33
C LEU A 183 13.64 16.35 -2.71
N ILE A 184 12.36 16.57 -2.99
CA ILE A 184 11.86 17.85 -3.50
C ILE A 184 11.37 18.73 -2.35
N TRP A 185 10.71 18.12 -1.36
CA TRP A 185 10.09 18.86 -0.26
C TRP A 185 10.14 18.04 1.02
N SER A 186 10.27 18.72 2.16
CA SER A 186 10.10 18.12 3.48
C SER A 186 9.36 19.08 4.40
N GLY A 187 8.51 18.54 5.28
CA GLY A 187 7.75 19.34 6.24
C GLY A 187 7.49 18.60 7.54
N SER A 188 7.35 19.35 8.63
CA SER A 188 6.98 18.80 9.94
C SER A 188 5.87 19.64 10.59
N ARG A 189 4.95 18.97 11.29
CA ARG A 189 3.86 19.58 12.06
C ARG A 189 3.70 18.83 13.37
N SER A 190 3.32 19.56 14.42
CA SER A 190 3.00 18.94 15.71
C SER A 190 1.64 19.39 16.22
N ALA A 191 0.92 18.48 16.84
CA ALA A 191 -0.33 18.75 17.55
C ALA A 191 -0.30 18.06 18.92
N SER A 192 -1.07 18.57 19.88
CA SER A 192 -1.31 17.82 21.12
C SER A 192 -2.09 16.54 20.78
N HIS A 193 -1.77 15.44 21.47
CA HIS A 193 -2.52 14.18 21.34
C HIS A 193 -3.59 14.05 22.42
#